data_AF-A0A168KFG8-F1
#
_entry.id   AF-A0A168KFG8-F1
#
_cell.length_a   1.000
_cell.length_b   1.000
_cell.length_c   1.000
_cell.angle_alpha   90.00
_cell.angle_beta   90.00
_cell.angle_gamma   90.00
#
_symmetry.space_group_name_H-M   'P 1'
#
loop_
_entity.id
_entity.type
_entity.pdbx_description
1 polymer ?
#
loop_
_entity_poly.entity_id
_entity_poly.type
_entity_poly.pdbx_seq_one_letter_code
_entity_poly.pdbx_strand_id
1 'polypeptide(L)'
;MYKFRDRAIEKFDQLEVRYTSMDVAYKDVVSYFGEDPSDMKPDEFFGIFQTFTSSWNKAKSDLEMQKKKKEQAEKTKEFQAQRKARLNNRLDIKDENQEDKDIMDNLLEKLRSGEMANTSSQRKSRRMSVRERRRTRAESMVVKAEDLLRHIQNEEEAPPLPRAARSGSRRFTSSERMKKLASLADNKGEEVAVNQ
;
A
#
# COMPACT_ATOMS: atom_id res chain seq x y z
N MET A 1 -0.51 -63.92 -2.11
CA MET A 1 0.65 -63.37 -1.37
C MET A 1 1.76 -62.88 -2.29
N TYR A 2 2.18 -63.62 -3.32
CA TYR A 2 3.27 -63.22 -4.23
C TYR A 2 3.06 -61.86 -4.93
N LYS A 3 1.88 -61.58 -5.49
CA LYS A 3 1.57 -60.28 -6.12
C LYS A 3 1.73 -59.05 -5.23
N PHE A 4 1.59 -59.19 -3.91
CA PHE A 4 1.83 -58.09 -2.98
C PHE A 4 3.31 -57.97 -2.67
N ARG A 5 3.97 -59.10 -2.41
CA ARG A 5 5.41 -59.18 -2.20
C ARG A 5 6.18 -58.56 -3.36
N ASP A 6 5.86 -58.92 -4.61
CA ASP A 6 6.57 -58.43 -5.79
C ASP A 6 6.45 -56.91 -5.94
N ARG A 7 5.24 -56.37 -5.70
CA ARG A 7 4.99 -54.92 -5.70
C ARG A 7 5.69 -54.21 -4.55
N ALA A 8 5.76 -54.83 -3.37
CA ALA A 8 6.44 -54.26 -2.21
C ALA A 8 7.95 -54.19 -2.44
N ILE A 9 8.54 -55.23 -3.03
CA ILE A 9 9.97 -55.25 -3.41
C ILE A 9 10.25 -54.17 -4.45
N GLU A 10 9.47 -54.10 -5.52
CA GLU A 10 9.64 -53.07 -6.56
C GLU A 10 9.59 -51.64 -5.97
N LYS A 11 8.67 -51.40 -5.01
CA LYS A 11 8.57 -50.10 -4.32
C LYS A 11 9.73 -49.83 -3.39
N PHE A 12 10.25 -50.87 -2.74
CA PHE A 12 11.42 -50.76 -1.87
C PHE A 12 12.66 -50.40 -2.70
N ASP A 13 12.90 -51.10 -3.81
CA ASP A 13 14.04 -50.83 -4.71
C ASP A 13 13.96 -49.40 -5.27
N GLN A 14 12.76 -48.94 -5.66
CA GLN A 14 12.55 -47.55 -6.09
C GLN A 14 12.90 -46.54 -4.98
N LEU A 15 12.55 -46.85 -3.72
CA LEU A 15 12.83 -45.98 -2.59
C LEU A 15 14.32 -45.95 -2.26
N GLU A 16 15.01 -47.08 -2.36
CA GLU A 16 16.46 -47.19 -2.13
C GLU A 16 17.25 -46.36 -3.16
N VAL A 17 16.87 -46.40 -4.43
CA VAL A 17 17.47 -45.54 -5.47
C VAL A 17 17.24 -44.06 -5.17
N ARG A 18 16.04 -43.68 -4.71
CA ARG A 18 15.73 -42.29 -4.33
C ARG A 18 16.55 -41.85 -3.12
N TYR A 19 16.67 -42.71 -2.12
CA TYR A 19 17.42 -42.43 -0.90
C TYR A 19 18.91 -42.25 -1.17
N THR A 20 19.51 -43.15 -1.95
CA THR A 20 20.93 -43.04 -2.34
C THR A 20 21.19 -41.80 -3.18
N SER A 21 20.32 -41.47 -4.14
CA SER A 21 20.43 -40.22 -4.90
C SER A 21 20.30 -38.97 -4.02
N MET A 22 19.42 -38.99 -3.03
CA MET A 22 19.25 -37.90 -2.07
C MET A 22 20.50 -37.74 -1.19
N ASP A 23 21.06 -38.84 -0.68
CA ASP A 23 22.24 -38.83 0.19
C ASP A 23 23.49 -38.29 -0.54
N VAL A 24 23.70 -38.68 -1.80
CA VAL A 24 24.77 -38.14 -2.64
C VAL A 24 24.60 -36.63 -2.83
N ALA A 25 23.40 -36.19 -3.24
CA ALA A 25 23.13 -34.76 -3.44
C ALA A 25 23.29 -33.95 -2.14
N TYR A 26 22.88 -34.51 -1.00
CA TYR A 26 23.05 -33.87 0.30
C TYR A 26 24.53 -33.68 0.63
N LYS A 27 25.34 -34.74 0.52
CA LYS A 27 26.79 -34.70 0.76
C LYS A 27 27.49 -33.68 -0.13
N ASP A 28 27.13 -33.63 -1.42
CA ASP A 28 27.69 -32.67 -2.37
C ASP A 28 27.39 -31.23 -1.97
N VAL A 29 26.13 -30.93 -1.60
CA VAL A 29 25.71 -29.58 -1.21
C VAL A 29 26.35 -29.16 0.10
N VAL A 30 26.37 -30.02 1.11
CA VAL A 30 26.97 -29.70 2.42
C VAL A 30 28.46 -29.44 2.28
N SER A 31 29.17 -30.31 1.55
CA SER A 31 30.60 -30.15 1.27
C SER A 31 30.88 -28.88 0.46
N TYR A 32 30.00 -28.52 -0.48
CA TYR A 32 30.11 -27.28 -1.26
C TYR A 32 30.07 -26.03 -0.37
N PHE A 33 29.29 -26.05 0.71
CA PHE A 33 29.25 -24.96 1.69
C PHE A 33 30.35 -25.06 2.78
N GLY A 34 31.24 -26.05 2.69
CA GLY A 34 32.40 -26.21 3.57
C GLY A 34 32.12 -26.93 4.90
N GLU A 35 30.95 -27.55 5.03
CA GLU A 35 30.54 -28.32 6.21
C GLU A 35 30.84 -29.81 5.99
N ASP A 36 30.98 -30.59 7.07
CA ASP A 36 31.12 -32.05 6.99
C ASP A 36 29.74 -32.72 6.98
N PRO A 37 29.34 -33.43 5.90
CA PRO A 37 28.05 -34.12 5.85
C PRO A 37 27.89 -35.31 6.79
N SER A 38 28.97 -35.77 7.45
CA SER A 38 28.92 -36.82 8.47
C SER A 38 28.51 -36.28 9.85
N ASP A 39 28.91 -35.04 10.14
CA ASP A 39 28.64 -34.38 11.42
C ASP A 39 27.40 -33.48 11.35
N MET A 40 27.08 -32.96 10.17
CA MET A 40 25.93 -32.09 9.93
C MET A 40 24.70 -32.91 9.53
N LYS A 41 23.57 -32.70 10.23
CA LYS A 41 22.29 -33.33 9.87
C LYS A 41 21.53 -32.49 8.84
N PRO A 42 20.70 -33.10 7.96
CA PRO A 42 19.90 -32.36 7.00
C PRO A 42 19.01 -31.28 7.62
N ASP A 43 18.34 -31.59 8.73
CA ASP A 43 17.46 -30.64 9.43
C ASP A 43 18.21 -29.42 9.98
N GLU A 44 19.44 -29.62 10.43
CA GLU A 44 20.31 -28.55 10.93
C GLU A 44 20.81 -27.68 9.78
N PHE A 45 21.37 -28.31 8.75
CA PHE A 45 21.87 -27.63 7.55
C PHE A 45 20.79 -26.79 6.88
N PHE A 46 19.63 -27.38 6.56
CA PHE A 46 18.54 -26.65 5.91
C PHE A 46 17.81 -25.68 6.86
N GLY A 47 17.87 -25.92 8.17
CA GLY A 47 17.36 -25.00 9.20
C GLY A 47 18.04 -23.62 9.17
N ILE A 48 19.34 -23.58 8.82
CA ILE A 48 20.09 -22.33 8.62
C ILE A 48 19.44 -21.51 7.49
N PHE A 49 19.22 -22.12 6.33
CA PHE A 49 18.62 -21.44 5.17
C PHE A 49 17.16 -21.06 5.39
N GLN A 50 16.39 -21.88 6.12
CA GLN A 50 15.01 -21.55 6.49
C GLN A 50 14.97 -20.29 7.36
N THR A 51 15.84 -20.21 8.37
CA THR A 51 15.95 -19.04 9.25
C THR A 51 16.42 -17.82 8.47
N PHE A 52 17.46 -17.98 7.65
CA PHE A 52 17.99 -16.93 6.80
C PHE A 52 16.91 -16.34 5.88
N THR A 53 16.22 -17.19 5.11
CA THR A 53 15.19 -16.76 4.16
C THR A 53 14.04 -16.05 4.86
N SER A 54 13.64 -16.54 6.03
CA SER A 54 12.60 -15.90 6.86
C SER A 54 13.04 -14.51 7.32
N SER A 55 14.27 -14.39 7.84
CA SER A 55 14.84 -13.12 8.29
C SER A 55 15.00 -12.12 7.15
N TRP A 56 15.43 -12.59 5.97
CA TRP A 56 15.61 -11.79 4.77
C TRP A 56 14.28 -11.21 4.28
N ASN A 57 13.23 -12.04 4.21
CA ASN A 57 11.90 -11.58 3.81
C ASN A 57 11.33 -10.54 4.78
N LYS A 58 11.56 -10.74 6.08
CA LYS A 58 11.19 -9.75 7.10
C LYS A 58 11.94 -8.42 6.89
N ALA A 59 13.26 -8.47 6.76
CA ALA A 59 14.09 -7.28 6.55
C ALA A 59 13.70 -6.52 5.27
N LYS A 60 13.39 -7.24 4.19
CA LYS A 60 12.91 -6.66 2.93
C LYS A 60 11.57 -5.91 3.13
N SER A 61 10.62 -6.55 3.81
CA SER A 61 9.32 -5.94 4.14
C SER A 61 9.49 -4.70 5.03
N ASP A 62 10.37 -4.77 6.03
CA ASP A 62 10.66 -3.66 6.94
C ASP A 62 11.26 -2.47 6.19
N LEU A 63 12.15 -2.71 5.23
CA LEU A 63 12.74 -1.67 4.39
C LEU A 63 11.70 -0.97 3.51
N GLU A 64 10.79 -1.74 2.89
CA GLU A 64 9.68 -1.17 2.12
C GLU A 64 8.75 -0.32 3.01
N MET A 65 8.44 -0.80 4.21
CA MET A 65 7.63 -0.07 5.18
C MET A 65 8.32 1.23 5.64
N GLN A 66 9.62 1.18 5.93
CA GLN A 66 10.40 2.36 6.32
C GLN A 66 10.41 3.40 5.21
N LYS A 67 10.62 2.99 3.95
CA LYS A 67 10.59 3.90 2.78
C LYS A 67 9.24 4.61 2.68
N LYS A 68 8.14 3.87 2.80
CA LYS A 68 6.78 4.43 2.77
C LYS A 68 6.52 5.38 3.94
N LYS A 69 6.97 5.04 5.15
CA LYS A 69 6.83 5.89 6.35
C LYS A 69 7.62 7.19 6.19
N LYS A 70 8.82 7.14 5.61
CA LYS A 70 9.65 8.32 5.34
C LYS A 70 8.96 9.27 4.36
N GLU A 71 8.43 8.74 3.26
CA GLU A 71 7.69 9.54 2.25
C GLU A 71 6.42 10.18 2.84
N GLN A 72 5.68 9.45 3.69
CA GLN A 72 4.50 10.01 4.36
C GLN A 72 4.87 11.10 5.37
N ALA A 73 5.97 10.93 6.11
CA ALA A 73 6.45 11.93 7.07
C ALA A 73 6.88 13.22 6.35
N GLU A 74 7.55 13.10 5.21
CA GLU A 74 7.97 14.24 4.38
C GLU A 74 6.76 15.01 3.84
N LYS A 75 5.79 14.32 3.22
CA LYS A 75 4.52 14.95 2.77
C LYS A 75 3.77 15.63 3.91
N THR A 76 3.77 15.02 5.10
CA THR A 76 3.12 15.61 6.27
C THR A 76 3.84 16.89 6.72
N LYS A 77 5.17 16.88 6.71
CA LYS A 77 6.00 18.04 7.06
C LYS A 77 5.81 19.19 6.07
N GLU A 78 5.78 18.90 4.77
CA GLU A 78 5.50 19.88 3.72
C GLU A 78 4.10 20.51 3.87
N PHE A 79 3.07 19.70 4.09
CA PHE A 79 1.71 20.21 4.29
C PHE A 79 1.60 21.10 5.54
N GLN A 80 2.26 20.70 6.65
CA GLN A 80 2.30 21.53 7.86
C GLN A 80 3.08 22.82 7.65
N ALA A 81 4.22 22.79 6.95
CA ALA A 81 5.00 23.97 6.62
C ALA A 81 4.19 24.94 5.75
N GLN A 82 3.53 24.43 4.69
CA GLN A 82 2.68 25.24 3.84
C GLN A 82 1.48 25.83 4.60
N ARG A 83 0.89 25.08 5.53
CA ARG A 83 -0.20 25.58 6.38
C ARG A 83 0.28 26.70 7.32
N LYS A 84 1.46 26.57 7.93
CA LYS A 84 2.05 27.60 8.78
C LYS A 84 2.40 28.86 7.98
N ALA A 85 3.00 28.71 6.79
CA ALA A 85 3.28 29.86 5.91
C ALA A 85 2.01 30.60 5.50
N ARG A 86 0.92 29.88 5.16
CA ARG A 86 -0.38 30.50 4.86
C ARG A 86 -1.02 31.19 6.06
N LEU A 87 -0.75 30.74 7.28
CA LEU A 87 -1.24 31.39 8.50
C LEU A 87 -0.46 32.67 8.79
N ASN A 88 0.88 32.63 8.72
CA ASN A 88 1.72 33.81 8.92
C ASN A 88 1.41 34.90 7.91
N ASN A 89 1.33 34.57 6.60
CA ASN A 89 0.97 35.57 5.59
C ASN A 89 -0.43 36.17 5.81
N ARG A 90 -1.37 35.47 6.48
CA ARG A 90 -2.68 36.05 6.83
C ARG A 90 -2.66 36.92 8.08
N LEU A 91 -1.65 36.77 8.93
CA LEU A 91 -1.47 37.57 10.14
C LEU A 91 -0.69 38.84 9.80
N ASP A 92 0.33 38.75 8.93
CA ASP A 92 1.12 39.92 8.48
C ASP A 92 0.29 40.90 7.65
N ILE A 93 -0.69 40.42 6.87
CA ILE A 93 -1.61 41.26 6.09
C ILE A 93 -2.60 42.03 6.99
N LYS A 94 -2.85 41.56 8.22
CA LYS A 94 -3.90 42.09 9.10
C LYS A 94 -3.49 43.31 9.93
N ASP A 95 -2.23 43.72 9.87
CA ASP A 95 -1.66 44.78 10.71
C ASP A 95 -1.64 46.17 10.02
N GLU A 96 -2.04 46.25 8.75
CA GLU A 96 -2.15 47.53 8.03
C GLU A 96 -3.61 47.99 7.96
N ASN A 97 -3.97 48.96 8.81
CA ASN A 97 -5.27 49.66 8.91
C ASN A 97 -5.74 50.39 7.62
N GLN A 98 -5.17 50.07 6.45
CA GLN A 98 -5.57 50.53 5.13
C GLN A 98 -6.58 49.57 4.47
N GLU A 99 -6.58 48.29 4.86
CA GLU A 99 -7.40 47.24 4.23
C GLU A 99 -8.91 47.45 4.43
N ASP A 100 -9.36 48.05 5.54
CA ASP A 100 -10.80 48.21 5.78
C ASP A 100 -11.47 49.14 4.77
N LYS A 101 -10.73 50.12 4.21
CA LYS A 101 -11.23 50.99 3.13
C LYS A 101 -11.25 50.25 1.79
N ASP A 102 -10.17 49.55 1.45
CA ASP A 102 -10.08 48.80 0.20
C ASP A 102 -11.04 47.60 0.17
N ILE A 103 -11.31 46.97 1.32
CA ILE A 103 -12.30 45.90 1.47
C ILE A 103 -13.72 46.48 1.29
N MET A 104 -14.00 47.65 1.83
CA MET A 104 -15.29 48.34 1.70
C MET A 104 -15.55 48.77 0.26
N ASP A 105 -14.54 49.29 -0.43
CA ASP A 105 -14.63 49.67 -1.84
C ASP A 105 -14.78 48.44 -2.76
N ASN A 106 -14.08 47.34 -2.48
CA ASN A 106 -14.23 46.08 -3.22
C ASN A 106 -15.62 45.42 -2.98
N LEU A 107 -16.20 45.60 -1.79
CA LEU A 107 -17.56 45.18 -1.47
C LEU A 107 -18.59 46.03 -2.21
N LEU A 108 -18.41 47.35 -2.25
CA LEU A 108 -19.28 48.28 -2.99
C LEU A 108 -19.21 48.06 -4.51
N GLU A 109 -18.02 47.80 -5.04
CA GLU A 109 -17.80 47.48 -6.46
C GLU A 109 -18.50 46.17 -6.85
N LYS A 110 -18.39 45.12 -6.02
CA LYS A 110 -19.09 43.83 -6.23
C LYS A 110 -20.60 43.91 -6.04
N LEU A 111 -21.07 44.87 -5.23
CA LEU A 111 -22.49 45.16 -5.07
C LEU A 111 -23.03 45.89 -6.31
N ARG A 112 -22.27 46.86 -6.85
CA ARG A 112 -22.60 47.58 -8.10
C ARG A 112 -22.52 46.70 -9.34
N SER A 113 -21.58 45.76 -9.40
CA SER A 113 -21.40 44.84 -10.52
C SER A 113 -22.40 43.67 -10.53
N GLY A 114 -23.23 43.53 -9.48
CA GLY A 114 -24.21 42.45 -9.36
C GLY A 114 -23.61 41.06 -9.10
N GLU A 115 -22.29 40.97 -8.92
CA GLU A 115 -21.55 39.70 -8.77
C GLU A 115 -21.90 38.97 -7.45
N MET A 116 -22.37 39.70 -6.44
CA MET A 116 -22.76 39.14 -5.15
C MET A 116 -23.93 38.14 -5.22
N ALA A 117 -24.81 38.24 -6.22
CA ALA A 117 -25.91 37.28 -6.40
C ALA A 117 -25.40 35.88 -6.82
N ASN A 118 -24.38 35.84 -7.69
CA ASN A 118 -23.87 34.60 -8.28
C ASN A 118 -22.88 33.84 -7.38
N THR A 119 -22.13 34.55 -6.54
CA THR A 119 -21.16 33.93 -5.62
C THR A 119 -21.82 33.23 -4.42
N SER A 120 -23.03 33.65 -4.04
CA SER A 120 -23.82 33.04 -2.97
C SER A 120 -24.17 31.58 -3.28
N SER A 121 -24.50 31.28 -4.53
CA SER A 121 -24.87 29.94 -5.01
C SER A 121 -23.67 28.98 -5.05
N GLN A 122 -22.50 29.47 -5.50
CA GLN A 122 -21.25 28.70 -5.48
C GLN A 122 -20.73 28.45 -4.05
N ARG A 123 -20.86 29.41 -3.13
CA ARG A 123 -20.46 29.22 -1.72
C ARG A 123 -21.41 28.26 -0.98
N LYS A 124 -22.71 28.27 -1.31
CA LYS A 124 -23.70 27.32 -0.77
C LYS A 124 -23.43 25.91 -1.27
N SER A 125 -23.16 25.73 -2.57
CA SER A 125 -22.77 24.43 -3.16
C SER A 125 -21.47 23.87 -2.55
N ARG A 126 -20.43 24.71 -2.38
CA ARG A 126 -19.17 24.29 -1.72
C ARG A 126 -19.35 23.98 -0.22
N ARG A 127 -20.19 24.73 0.50
CA ARG A 127 -20.52 24.44 1.91
C ARG A 127 -21.32 23.14 2.06
N MET A 128 -22.27 22.87 1.16
CA MET A 128 -23.01 21.61 1.15
C MET A 128 -22.09 20.43 0.85
N SER A 129 -21.19 20.53 -0.13
CA SER A 129 -20.18 19.51 -0.43
C SER A 129 -19.24 19.19 0.75
N VAL A 130 -18.81 20.22 1.50
CA VAL A 130 -17.96 20.03 2.69
C VAL A 130 -18.76 19.49 3.87
N ARG A 131 -20.00 19.95 4.06
CA ARG A 131 -20.91 19.44 5.09
C ARG A 131 -21.28 17.97 4.83
N GLU A 132 -21.50 17.60 3.59
CA GLU A 132 -21.82 16.23 3.16
C GLU A 132 -20.61 15.31 3.25
N ARG A 133 -19.41 15.79 2.90
CA ARG A 133 -18.15 15.06 3.19
C ARG A 133 -17.87 14.90 4.69
N ARG A 134 -18.23 15.89 5.51
CA ARG A 134 -18.14 15.78 6.97
C ARG A 134 -19.23 14.86 7.53
N ARG A 135 -20.43 14.85 6.97
CA ARG A 135 -21.54 13.97 7.37
C ARG A 135 -21.23 12.52 7.05
N THR A 136 -20.80 12.22 5.82
CA THR A 136 -20.37 10.86 5.41
C THR A 136 -19.16 10.36 6.22
N ARG A 137 -18.21 11.25 6.55
CA ARG A 137 -17.10 10.90 7.46
C ARG A 137 -17.57 10.69 8.90
N ALA A 138 -18.49 11.51 9.40
CA ALA A 138 -19.06 11.37 10.74
C ALA A 138 -19.90 10.08 10.83
N GLU A 139 -20.75 9.80 9.84
CA GLU A 139 -21.50 8.54 9.70
C GLU A 139 -20.55 7.33 9.68
N SER A 140 -19.44 7.39 8.91
CA SER A 140 -18.44 6.32 8.91
C SER A 140 -17.71 6.16 10.25
N MET A 141 -17.49 7.25 10.99
CA MET A 141 -16.91 7.19 12.34
C MET A 141 -17.92 6.68 13.37
N VAL A 142 -19.20 7.03 13.24
CA VAL A 142 -20.28 6.54 14.11
C VAL A 142 -20.47 5.05 13.90
N VAL A 143 -20.51 4.56 12.66
CA VAL A 143 -20.58 3.10 12.39
C VAL A 143 -19.38 2.36 12.99
N LYS A 144 -18.17 2.93 12.88
CA LYS A 144 -16.98 2.34 13.50
C LYS A 144 -17.01 2.39 15.02
N ALA A 145 -17.57 3.44 15.60
CA ALA A 145 -17.71 3.61 17.05
C ALA A 145 -18.80 2.68 17.61
N GLU A 146 -19.91 2.51 16.90
CA GLU A 146 -20.98 1.56 17.24
C GLU A 146 -20.49 0.12 17.17
N ASP A 147 -19.70 -0.24 16.15
CA ASP A 147 -19.02 -1.52 16.08
C ASP A 147 -18.11 -1.68 17.31
N LEU A 148 -17.20 -0.74 17.59
CA LEU A 148 -16.32 -0.78 18.77
C LEU A 148 -17.09 -0.94 20.10
N LEU A 149 -18.21 -0.22 20.28
CA LEU A 149 -19.04 -0.32 21.48
C LEU A 149 -19.75 -1.68 21.61
N ARG A 150 -20.23 -2.25 20.49
CA ARG A 150 -20.76 -3.62 20.46
C ARG A 150 -19.70 -4.66 20.83
N HIS A 151 -18.45 -4.45 20.46
CA HIS A 151 -17.35 -5.35 20.82
C HIS A 151 -16.99 -5.21 22.31
N ILE A 152 -16.97 -3.98 22.86
CA ILE A 152 -16.72 -3.74 24.29
C ILE A 152 -17.83 -4.34 25.17
N GLN A 153 -19.09 -4.31 24.72
CA GLN A 153 -20.22 -4.90 25.46
C GLN A 153 -20.24 -6.44 25.48
N ASN A 154 -19.45 -7.10 24.62
CA ASN A 154 -19.49 -8.56 24.43
C ASN A 154 -18.23 -9.29 24.95
N GLU A 155 -17.29 -8.62 25.64
CA GLU A 155 -16.05 -9.18 26.21
C GLU A 155 -15.37 -10.29 25.37
N GLU A 156 -15.05 -10.00 24.10
CA GLU A 156 -14.20 -10.88 23.27
C GLU A 156 -12.83 -10.21 23.03
N GLU A 157 -11.77 -10.87 23.50
CA GLU A 157 -10.40 -10.34 23.74
C GLU A 157 -9.56 -10.09 22.45
N ALA A 158 -10.15 -9.72 21.31
CA ALA A 158 -9.38 -9.38 20.11
C ALA A 158 -10.07 -8.34 19.20
N PRO A 159 -9.36 -7.28 18.74
CA PRO A 159 -9.93 -6.29 17.84
C PRO A 159 -10.20 -6.88 16.44
N PRO A 160 -11.34 -6.55 15.78
CA PRO A 160 -11.67 -7.10 14.47
C PRO A 160 -10.71 -6.59 13.39
N LEU A 161 -10.25 -7.50 12.53
CA LEU A 161 -9.48 -7.15 11.34
C LEU A 161 -10.29 -6.21 10.43
N PRO A 162 -9.67 -5.18 9.82
CA PRO A 162 -10.36 -4.30 8.90
C PRO A 162 -10.93 -5.11 7.72
N ARG A 163 -12.26 -5.10 7.57
CA ARG A 163 -12.94 -5.73 6.42
C ARG A 163 -12.33 -5.19 5.12
N ALA A 164 -11.85 -6.10 4.28
CA ALA A 164 -11.29 -5.78 2.98
C ALA A 164 -12.29 -4.94 2.17
N ALA A 165 -11.85 -3.77 1.70
CA ALA A 165 -12.63 -2.95 0.79
C ALA A 165 -12.94 -3.77 -0.47
N ARG A 166 -14.22 -3.93 -0.79
CA ARG A 166 -14.69 -4.60 -2.02
C ARG A 166 -13.97 -3.98 -3.22
N SER A 167 -13.32 -4.84 -4.01
CA SER A 167 -12.65 -4.47 -5.25
C SER A 167 -13.63 -3.72 -6.16
N GLY A 168 -13.38 -2.42 -6.36
CA GLY A 168 -14.23 -1.56 -7.17
C GLY A 168 -13.45 -0.35 -7.68
N SER A 169 -13.05 -0.42 -8.95
CA SER A 169 -12.57 0.68 -9.80
C SER A 169 -11.43 1.56 -9.24
N ARG A 170 -10.18 1.16 -9.55
CA ARG A 170 -9.02 2.04 -9.41
C ARG A 170 -9.17 3.23 -10.36
N ARG A 171 -9.46 4.41 -9.82
CA ARG A 171 -9.38 5.67 -10.57
C ARG A 171 -7.92 5.97 -10.87
N PHE A 172 -7.49 5.70 -12.10
CA PHE A 172 -6.17 6.08 -12.59
C PHE A 172 -6.00 7.59 -12.58
N THR A 173 -4.88 8.04 -12.06
CA THR A 173 -4.43 9.44 -12.13
C THR A 173 -4.06 9.79 -13.58
N SER A 174 -4.09 11.08 -13.93
CA SER A 174 -3.72 11.55 -15.28
C SER A 174 -2.32 11.06 -15.71
N SER A 175 -1.40 11.00 -14.75
CA SER A 175 -0.02 10.50 -14.93
C SER A 175 0.01 9.03 -15.34
N GLU A 176 -0.80 8.17 -14.72
CA GLU A 176 -0.85 6.74 -15.04
C GLU A 176 -1.49 6.46 -16.40
N ARG A 177 -2.45 7.30 -16.84
CA ARG A 177 -3.04 7.18 -18.19
C ARG A 177 -2.02 7.51 -19.27
N MET A 178 -1.19 8.54 -19.09
CA MET A 178 -0.14 8.88 -20.06
C MET A 178 0.92 7.79 -20.18
N LYS A 179 1.34 7.18 -19.06
CA LYS A 179 2.28 6.05 -19.08
C LYS A 179 1.73 4.84 -19.85
N LYS A 180 0.43 4.55 -19.69
CA LYS A 180 -0.21 3.45 -20.42
C LYS A 180 -0.37 3.74 -21.91
N LEU A 181 -0.64 4.99 -22.30
CA LEU A 181 -0.69 5.37 -23.71
C LEU A 181 0.68 5.31 -24.38
N ALA A 182 1.74 5.73 -23.68
CA ALA A 182 3.11 5.62 -24.17
C ALA A 182 3.51 4.15 -24.42
N SER A 183 3.21 3.25 -23.47
CA SER A 183 3.54 1.83 -23.63
C SER A 183 2.79 1.10 -24.76
N LEU A 184 1.64 1.63 -25.21
CA LEU A 184 0.91 1.07 -26.35
C LEU A 184 1.46 1.55 -27.71
N ALA A 185 2.19 2.68 -27.73
CA ALA A 185 2.79 3.21 -28.95
C ALA A 185 4.05 2.44 -29.34
N ASP A 186 4.83 1.99 -28.36
CA ASP A 186 6.06 1.22 -28.60
C ASP A 186 5.79 -0.19 -29.15
N ASN A 187 4.62 -0.77 -28.88
CA ASN A 187 4.29 -2.14 -29.24
C ASN A 187 3.72 -2.29 -30.67
N LYS A 188 3.67 -1.22 -31.48
CA LYS A 188 3.20 -1.25 -32.88
C LYS A 188 4.31 -1.30 -33.92
N GLY A 189 5.58 -1.37 -33.51
CA GLY A 189 6.75 -1.31 -34.41
C GLY A 189 7.32 -2.66 -34.87
N GLU A 190 6.85 -3.80 -34.37
CA GLU A 190 7.55 -5.09 -34.51
C GLU A 190 6.86 -6.14 -35.39
N GLU A 191 5.81 -5.78 -36.13
CA GLU A 191 4.99 -6.74 -36.89
C GLU A 191 5.05 -6.51 -38.42
N VAL A 192 6.23 -6.27 -39.01
CA VAL A 192 6.38 -6.22 -40.49
C VAL A 192 7.64 -6.92 -41.05
N ALA A 193 8.52 -7.50 -40.23
CA ALA A 193 9.82 -7.99 -40.74
C ALA A 193 10.05 -9.50 -40.56
N VAL A 194 9.10 -10.36 -40.95
CA VAL A 194 9.41 -11.78 -41.22
C VAL A 194 8.53 -12.28 -42.36
N ASN A 195 8.97 -12.06 -43.59
CA ASN A 195 8.63 -12.88 -44.77
C ASN A 195 9.46 -12.39 -45.96
N GLN A 196 10.72 -12.83 -46.02
CA GLN A 196 11.46 -13.11 -47.26
C GLN A 196 12.38 -14.29 -47.00
#